data_AF-A0A512ITM6-F1
#
_entry.id   AF-A0A512ITM6-F1
#
_cell.length_a   1.000
_cell.length_b   1.000
_cell.length_c   1.000
_cell.angle_alpha   90.00
_cell.angle_beta   90.00
_cell.angle_gamma   90.00
#
_symmetry.space_group_name_H-M   'P 1'
#
loop_
_entity.id
_entity.type
_entity.pdbx_description
1 polymer ?
#
loop_
_entity_poly.entity_id
_entity_poly.type
_entity_poly.pdbx_seq_one_letter_code
_entity_poly.pdbx_strand_id
1 'polypeptide(L)'
;MRAATLTLAGLLAISAALPAMARPVWTSGTFVYADLCTDQNAGRLEGRRVTVRRSPNGDGVLYEAAAGAAVTPVPAEVLSIDDGTRQIAFTVESEAGPMHFQGVAGADVLAGTLSDGSGDRPLRLRRVLRSHEREACQAMQQDPDTTASTN
;
A
#
# COMPACT_ATOMS: atom_id res chain seq x y z
N MET A 1 17.56 22.00 -80.30
CA MET A 1 17.48 20.82 -79.41
C MET A 1 16.96 21.31 -78.06
N ARG A 2 15.81 20.81 -77.60
CA ARG A 2 15.13 21.26 -76.37
C ARG A 2 15.67 20.45 -75.19
N ALA A 3 16.19 21.11 -74.15
CA ALA A 3 16.52 20.47 -72.88
C ALA A 3 15.57 20.99 -71.80
N ALA A 4 14.62 20.15 -71.41
CA ALA A 4 13.77 20.33 -70.24
C ALA A 4 14.43 19.56 -69.09
N THR A 5 14.67 20.23 -67.96
CA THR A 5 15.15 19.57 -66.74
C THR A 5 14.11 19.80 -65.64
N LEU A 6 13.53 18.69 -65.20
CA LEU A 6 12.45 18.59 -64.22
C LEU A 6 12.94 18.91 -62.81
N THR A 7 12.18 19.76 -62.13
CA THR A 7 12.20 20.04 -60.69
C THR A 7 11.76 18.82 -59.88
N LEU A 8 12.55 18.41 -58.88
CA LEU A 8 12.14 17.46 -57.85
C LEU A 8 12.34 18.10 -56.46
N ALA A 9 11.29 18.76 -55.95
CA ALA A 9 11.24 19.24 -54.58
C ALA A 9 10.70 18.11 -53.69
N GLY A 10 11.59 17.44 -52.96
CA GLY A 10 11.22 16.40 -52.00
C GLY A 10 10.67 17.01 -50.71
N LEU A 11 9.39 16.78 -50.42
CA LEU A 11 8.77 17.06 -49.13
C LEU A 11 9.26 16.04 -48.09
N LEU A 12 10.09 16.49 -47.15
CA LEU A 12 10.40 15.76 -45.91
C LEU A 12 9.21 15.89 -44.95
N ALA A 13 8.35 14.86 -44.90
CA ALA A 13 7.34 14.72 -43.87
C ALA A 13 8.01 14.25 -42.56
N ILE A 14 8.20 15.17 -41.62
CA ILE A 14 8.68 14.87 -40.27
C ILE A 14 7.48 14.40 -39.46
N SER A 15 7.38 13.09 -39.25
CA SER A 15 6.40 12.48 -38.35
C SER A 15 6.71 12.89 -36.90
N ALA A 16 5.96 13.85 -36.36
CA ALA A 16 6.04 14.24 -34.96
C ALA A 16 5.52 13.09 -34.08
N ALA A 17 6.43 12.30 -33.52
CA ALA A 17 6.12 11.36 -32.45
C ALA A 17 5.78 12.17 -31.19
N LEU A 18 4.50 12.23 -30.84
CA LEU A 18 4.07 12.80 -29.56
C LEU A 18 4.67 11.95 -28.43
N PRO A 19 5.29 12.56 -27.40
CA PRO A 19 5.83 11.82 -26.28
C PRO A 19 4.68 11.13 -25.55
N ALA A 20 4.73 9.79 -25.48
CA ALA A 20 3.82 9.03 -24.66
C ALA A 20 4.07 9.41 -23.19
N MET A 21 3.14 10.15 -22.60
CA MET A 21 3.16 10.46 -21.17
C MET A 21 3.08 9.15 -20.40
N ALA A 22 4.17 8.77 -19.74
CA ALA A 22 4.16 7.67 -18.79
C ALA A 22 3.20 8.03 -17.65
N ARG A 23 2.01 7.44 -17.66
CA ARG A 23 1.10 7.54 -16.52
C ARG A 23 1.81 6.88 -15.33
N PRO A 24 1.78 7.49 -14.12
CA PRO A 24 2.26 6.84 -12.92
C PRO A 24 1.33 5.65 -12.63
N VAL A 25 1.60 4.52 -13.26
CA VAL A 25 0.94 3.26 -12.97
C VAL A 25 1.56 2.74 -11.69
N TRP A 26 0.71 2.36 -10.74
CA TRP A 26 1.16 1.72 -9.52
C TRP A 26 1.86 0.41 -9.93
N THR A 27 3.17 0.36 -9.71
CA THR A 27 4.05 -0.64 -10.31
C THR A 27 3.68 -2.05 -9.84
N SER A 28 3.71 -3.03 -10.75
CA SER A 28 3.54 -4.44 -10.39
C SER A 28 4.55 -4.83 -9.30
N GLY A 29 4.15 -5.68 -8.36
CA GLY A 29 5.01 -6.10 -7.26
C GLY A 29 4.24 -6.42 -5.98
N THR A 30 5.00 -6.72 -4.93
CA THR A 30 4.47 -6.99 -3.59
C THR A 30 4.87 -5.86 -2.65
N PHE A 31 3.89 -5.27 -1.98
CA PHE A 31 4.05 -4.18 -1.04
C PHE A 31 3.58 -4.66 0.32
N VAL A 32 4.49 -4.67 1.29
CA VAL A 32 4.19 -5.10 2.66
C VAL A 32 4.14 -3.86 3.54
N TYR A 33 3.02 -3.63 4.22
CA TYR A 33 2.86 -2.60 5.23
C TYR A 33 2.62 -3.27 6.57
N ALA A 34 3.40 -2.93 7.59
CA ALA A 34 3.28 -3.58 8.89
C ALA A 34 3.75 -2.68 10.04
N ASP A 35 3.24 -3.01 11.22
CA ASP A 35 3.72 -2.58 12.54
C ASP A 35 3.90 -3.79 13.46
N LEU A 36 4.02 -5.00 12.89
CA LEU A 36 4.24 -6.24 13.63
C LEU A 36 5.49 -6.13 14.50
N CYS A 37 5.32 -6.40 15.79
CA CYS A 37 6.41 -6.38 16.76
C CYS A 37 6.25 -7.53 17.76
N THR A 38 7.34 -7.88 18.44
CA THR A 38 7.32 -8.89 19.51
C THR A 38 7.40 -8.20 20.87
N ASP A 39 6.45 -8.49 21.76
CA ASP A 39 6.54 -8.15 23.19
C ASP A 39 7.63 -9.05 23.80
N GLN A 40 8.72 -8.43 24.29
CA GLN A 40 9.87 -9.16 24.83
C GLN A 40 9.60 -9.81 26.19
N ASN A 41 8.64 -9.32 26.96
CA ASN A 41 8.28 -9.89 28.26
C ASN A 41 7.36 -11.09 28.11
N ALA A 42 6.41 -11.00 27.18
CA ALA A 42 5.40 -12.03 26.96
C ALA A 42 5.75 -13.02 25.83
N GLY A 43 6.73 -12.70 24.98
CA GLY A 43 7.06 -13.47 23.77
C GLY A 43 5.94 -13.47 22.73
N ARG A 44 4.99 -12.54 22.84
CA ARG A 44 3.78 -12.48 22.01
C ARG A 44 3.99 -11.56 20.81
N LEU A 45 3.34 -11.90 19.70
CA LEU A 45 3.25 -11.01 18.56
C LEU A 45 2.14 -10.01 18.79
N GLU A 46 2.40 -8.77 18.42
CA GLU A 46 1.43 -7.68 18.43
C GLU A 46 1.48 -6.95 17.08
N GLY A 47 0.45 -6.14 16.81
CA GLY A 47 0.34 -5.38 15.58
C GLY A 47 -0.30 -6.15 14.42
N ARG A 48 -0.05 -5.66 13.22
CA ARG A 48 -0.73 -6.09 11.99
C ARG A 48 0.17 -5.94 10.76
N ARG A 49 -0.15 -6.70 9.72
CA ARG A 49 0.50 -6.67 8.41
C ARG A 49 -0.55 -6.73 7.30
N VAL A 50 -0.34 -5.90 6.28
CA VAL A 50 -1.12 -5.86 5.04
C VAL A 50 -0.14 -6.08 3.90
N THR A 51 -0.31 -7.19 3.19
CA THR A 51 0.47 -7.51 2.00
C THR A 51 -0.39 -7.27 0.76
N VAL A 52 -0.05 -6.26 -0.03
CA VAL A 52 -0.70 -5.94 -1.31
C VAL A 52 0.12 -6.55 -2.44
N ARG A 53 -0.50 -7.43 -3.23
CA ARG A 53 0.09 -7.98 -4.46
C ARG A 53 -0.54 -7.26 -5.65
N ARG A 54 0.30 -6.64 -6.48
CA ARG A 54 -0.08 -6.06 -7.78
C ARG A 54 0.44 -6.93 -8.90
N SER A 55 -0.43 -7.47 -9.75
CA SER A 55 0.01 -8.34 -10.84
C SER A 55 -0.87 -8.22 -12.10
N PRO A 56 -0.32 -8.49 -13.30
CA PRO A 56 -1.13 -8.55 -14.53
C PRO A 56 -2.26 -9.58 -14.48
N ASN A 57 -2.14 -10.59 -13.62
CA ASN A 57 -3.13 -11.66 -13.45
C ASN A 57 -4.15 -11.35 -12.35
N GLY A 58 -4.14 -10.13 -11.81
CA GLY A 58 -5.03 -9.69 -10.75
C GLY A 58 -4.30 -9.32 -9.47
N ASP A 59 -4.92 -8.38 -8.77
CA ASP A 59 -4.44 -7.86 -7.51
C ASP A 59 -4.94 -8.72 -6.34
N GLY A 60 -4.30 -8.60 -5.19
CA GLY A 60 -4.72 -9.29 -3.98
C GLY A 60 -4.22 -8.61 -2.72
N VAL A 61 -4.94 -8.83 -1.63
CA VAL A 61 -4.55 -8.39 -0.29
C VAL A 61 -4.56 -9.59 0.64
N LEU A 62 -3.50 -9.74 1.44
CA LEU A 62 -3.48 -10.59 2.62
C LEU A 62 -3.39 -9.70 3.85
N TYR A 63 -4.32 -9.87 4.76
CA TYR A 63 -4.36 -9.19 6.05
C TYR A 63 -3.95 -10.16 7.16
N GLU A 64 -3.16 -9.65 8.09
CA GLU A 64 -2.62 -10.39 9.21
C GLU A 64 -2.74 -9.52 10.45
N ALA A 65 -3.45 -10.02 11.47
CA ALA A 65 -3.46 -9.42 12.80
C ALA A 65 -2.86 -10.40 13.78
N ALA A 66 -1.97 -9.92 14.63
CA ALA A 66 -1.46 -10.74 15.71
C ALA A 66 -2.55 -10.98 16.75
N ALA A 67 -2.80 -12.26 17.06
CA ALA A 67 -3.71 -12.69 18.10
C ALA A 67 -2.96 -13.72 18.98
N GLY A 68 -2.20 -13.22 19.96
CA GLY A 68 -1.43 -14.08 20.86
C GLY A 68 -0.13 -14.61 20.23
N ALA A 69 -0.04 -15.94 20.07
CA ALA A 69 1.21 -16.60 19.66
C ALA A 69 1.33 -16.85 18.14
N ALA A 70 0.25 -16.65 17.38
CA ALA A 70 0.21 -16.93 15.96
C ALA A 70 -0.39 -15.76 15.17
N VAL A 71 -0.06 -15.74 13.88
CA VAL A 71 -0.61 -14.81 12.89
C VAL A 71 -1.11 -15.66 11.74
N THR A 72 -2.40 -15.61 11.45
CA THR A 72 -3.00 -16.30 10.31
C THR A 72 -3.30 -15.28 9.22
N PRO A 73 -2.71 -15.43 8.01
CA PRO A 73 -3.06 -14.59 6.87
C PRO A 73 -4.47 -14.86 6.38
N VAL A 74 -5.26 -13.79 6.25
CA VAL A 74 -6.62 -13.80 5.72
C VAL A 74 -6.64 -13.07 4.37
N PRO A 75 -7.00 -13.73 3.26
CA PRO A 75 -7.17 -13.05 1.98
C PRO A 75 -8.40 -12.14 2.00
N ALA A 76 -8.29 -10.99 1.33
CA ALA A 76 -9.45 -10.12 1.11
C ALA A 76 -10.41 -10.74 0.10
N GLU A 77 -11.70 -10.77 0.44
CA GLU A 77 -12.77 -11.25 -0.44
C GLU A 77 -13.18 -10.17 -1.44
N VAL A 78 -13.15 -8.91 -1.00
CA VAL A 78 -13.46 -7.74 -1.81
C VAL A 78 -12.23 -6.84 -1.80
N LEU A 79 -11.78 -6.42 -2.99
CA LEU A 79 -10.66 -5.51 -3.16
C LEU A 79 -10.98 -4.51 -4.27
N SER A 80 -10.78 -3.22 -3.97
CA SER A 80 -10.79 -2.13 -4.93
C SER A 80 -9.50 -1.34 -4.82
N ILE A 81 -8.89 -1.05 -5.98
CA ILE A 81 -7.69 -0.25 -6.11
C ILE A 81 -7.89 0.75 -7.24
N ASP A 82 -7.63 2.02 -6.96
CA ASP A 82 -7.56 3.10 -7.96
C ASP A 82 -6.08 3.48 -8.16
N ASP A 83 -5.56 3.22 -9.36
CA ASP A 83 -4.16 3.50 -9.71
C ASP A 83 -3.85 5.00 -9.83
N GLY A 84 -4.84 5.84 -10.15
CA GLY A 84 -4.66 7.28 -10.29
C GLY A 84 -4.59 7.98 -8.94
N THR A 85 -5.42 7.57 -7.99
CA THR A 85 -5.50 8.18 -6.65
C THR A 85 -4.74 7.41 -5.57
N ARG A 86 -4.31 6.17 -5.87
CA ARG A 86 -3.76 5.19 -4.91
C ARG A 86 -4.72 4.82 -3.79
N GLN A 87 -6.02 5.05 -3.99
CA GLN A 87 -7.05 4.61 -3.06
C GLN A 87 -7.12 3.09 -3.09
N ILE A 88 -7.22 2.48 -1.92
CA ILE A 88 -7.40 1.06 -1.72
C ILE A 88 -8.49 0.83 -0.68
N ALA A 89 -9.39 -0.09 -0.99
CA ALA A 89 -10.39 -0.56 -0.06
C ALA A 89 -10.46 -2.09 -0.11
N PHE A 90 -10.55 -2.74 1.05
CA PHE A 90 -10.69 -4.18 1.10
C PHE A 90 -11.53 -4.65 2.27
N THR A 91 -12.11 -5.84 2.13
CA THR A 91 -12.86 -6.52 3.20
C THR A 91 -12.27 -7.90 3.43
N VAL A 92 -12.08 -8.26 4.70
CA VAL A 92 -11.60 -9.58 5.14
C VAL A 92 -12.53 -10.14 6.19
N GLU A 93 -12.72 -11.46 6.18
CA GLU A 93 -13.47 -12.17 7.23
C GLU A 93 -12.53 -12.55 8.38
N SER A 94 -12.72 -11.93 9.54
CA SER A 94 -11.97 -12.25 10.75
C SER A 94 -12.79 -13.12 11.70
N GLU A 95 -12.16 -13.69 12.74
CA GLU A 95 -12.89 -14.44 13.77
C GLU A 95 -13.94 -13.59 14.51
N ALA A 96 -13.73 -12.28 14.59
CA ALA A 96 -14.68 -11.32 15.20
C ALA A 96 -15.75 -10.82 14.21
N GLY A 97 -15.74 -11.29 12.96
CA GLY A 97 -16.62 -10.86 11.88
C GLY A 97 -15.90 -10.07 10.77
N PRO A 98 -16.66 -9.51 9.82
CA PRO A 98 -16.10 -8.77 8.69
C PRO A 98 -15.40 -7.50 9.16
N MET A 99 -14.24 -7.25 8.57
CA MET A 99 -13.45 -6.04 8.79
C MET A 99 -13.22 -5.35 7.44
N HIS A 100 -13.52 -4.05 7.40
CA HIS A 100 -13.36 -3.22 6.21
C HIS A 100 -12.24 -2.20 6.40
N PHE A 101 -11.37 -2.06 5.40
CA PHE A 101 -10.39 -0.98 5.34
C PHE A 101 -10.68 -0.08 4.14
N GLN A 102 -10.53 1.23 4.33
CA GLN A 102 -10.52 2.22 3.26
C GLN A 102 -9.43 3.26 3.49
N GLY A 103 -8.58 3.50 2.49
CA GLY A 103 -7.49 4.47 2.62
C GLY A 103 -6.62 4.59 1.38
N VAL A 104 -5.40 5.10 1.58
CA VAL A 104 -4.39 5.31 0.54
C VAL A 104 -3.19 4.41 0.78
N ALA A 105 -2.75 3.70 -0.27
CA ALA A 105 -1.46 3.01 -0.26
C ALA A 105 -0.37 3.89 -0.91
N GLY A 106 0.31 4.66 -0.06
CA GLY A 106 1.47 5.46 -0.45
C GLY A 106 2.72 4.60 -0.64
N ALA A 107 3.79 5.23 -1.14
CA ALA A 107 5.05 4.54 -1.40
C ALA A 107 5.68 3.92 -0.14
N ASP A 108 5.46 4.53 1.02
CA ASP A 108 6.06 4.16 2.31
C ASP A 108 5.03 3.89 3.42
N VAL A 109 3.75 4.14 3.16
CA VAL A 109 2.71 4.15 4.19
C VAL A 109 1.38 3.68 3.62
N LEU A 110 0.71 2.78 4.32
CA LEU A 110 -0.71 2.53 4.17
C LEU A 110 -1.45 3.28 5.27
N ALA A 111 -2.32 4.22 4.91
CA ALA A 111 -3.05 5.05 5.86
C ALA A 111 -4.53 5.11 5.50
N GLY A 112 -5.41 4.97 6.49
CA GLY A 112 -6.85 4.98 6.27
C GLY A 112 -7.64 4.69 7.53
N THR A 113 -8.87 4.26 7.34
CA THR A 113 -9.79 3.85 8.40
C THR A 113 -10.03 2.35 8.30
N LEU A 114 -10.03 1.71 9.46
CA LEU A 114 -10.41 0.32 9.66
C LEU A 114 -11.72 0.29 10.44
N SER A 115 -12.73 -0.36 9.88
CA SER A 115 -14.08 -0.45 10.43
C SER A 115 -14.43 -1.91 10.70
N ASP A 116 -14.92 -2.20 11.89
CA ASP A 116 -15.48 -3.50 12.26
C ASP A 116 -16.65 -3.33 13.26
N GLY A 117 -17.11 -4.42 13.87
CA GLY A 117 -18.18 -4.38 14.86
C GLY A 117 -17.91 -3.52 16.10
N SER A 118 -16.65 -3.10 16.33
CA SER A 118 -16.27 -2.20 17.42
C SER A 118 -16.26 -0.72 17.01
N GLY A 119 -16.48 -0.43 15.73
CA GLY A 119 -16.48 0.92 15.15
C GLY A 119 -15.25 1.25 14.30
N ASP A 120 -15.17 2.53 13.92
CA ASP A 120 -14.12 3.05 13.05
C ASP A 120 -12.88 3.44 13.85
N ARG A 121 -11.70 3.02 13.37
CA ARG A 121 -10.41 3.40 13.94
C ARG A 121 -9.41 3.77 12.85
N PRO A 122 -8.55 4.78 13.08
CA PRO A 122 -7.48 5.08 12.15
C PRO A 122 -6.48 3.91 12.09
N LEU A 123 -5.98 3.61 10.89
CA LEU A 123 -4.91 2.65 10.65
C LEU A 123 -3.79 3.35 9.90
N ARG A 124 -2.56 3.16 10.37
CA ARG A 124 -1.37 3.68 9.71
C ARG A 124 -0.21 2.70 9.83
N LEU A 125 0.16 2.06 8.73
CA LEU A 125 1.22 1.04 8.67
C LEU A 125 2.38 1.54 7.81
N ARG A 126 3.62 1.35 8.27
CA ARG A 126 4.82 1.67 7.48
C ARG A 126 5.10 0.55 6.48
N ARG A 127 5.64 0.90 5.33
CA ARG A 127 6.13 -0.08 4.36
C ARG A 127 7.40 -0.73 4.90
N VAL A 128 7.44 -2.05 4.85
CA VAL A 128 8.57 -2.86 5.30
C VAL A 128 9.21 -3.52 4.09
N LEU A 129 10.53 -3.33 3.95
CA LEU A 129 11.30 -3.95 2.87
C LEU A 129 11.81 -5.35 3.25
N ARG A 130 11.99 -5.61 4.56
CA ARG A 130 12.43 -6.88 5.13
C ARG A 130 11.33 -7.51 5.96
N SER A 131 10.43 -8.22 5.29
CA SER A 131 9.19 -8.75 5.87
C SER A 131 9.35 -9.73 7.03
N HIS A 132 10.57 -10.23 7.29
CA HIS A 132 10.90 -11.19 8.34
C HIS A 132 11.60 -10.58 9.56
N GLU A 133 12.05 -9.32 9.48
CA GLU A 133 12.72 -8.65 10.59
C GLU A 133 11.65 -8.21 11.60
N ARG A 134 11.60 -8.86 12.75
CA ARG A 134 10.65 -8.54 13.83
C ARG A 134 11.31 -7.59 14.80
N GLU A 135 10.83 -6.36 14.84
CA GLU A 135 11.27 -5.38 15.83
C GLU A 135 10.65 -5.72 17.20
N ALA A 136 11.36 -5.39 18.27
CA ALA A 136 10.75 -5.39 19.60
C ALA A 136 9.63 -4.34 19.63
N CYS A 137 8.50 -4.65 20.27
CA CYS A 137 7.49 -3.63 20.49
C CYS A 137 8.13 -2.53 21.34
N GLN A 138 8.18 -1.30 20.81
CA GLN A 138 8.55 -0.17 21.64
C GLN A 138 7.48 -0.06 22.72
N ALA A 139 7.90 -0.09 23.99
CA ALA A 139 7.02 0.36 25.07
C ALA A 139 6.56 1.75 24.66
N MET A 140 5.24 1.91 24.50
CA MET A 140 4.58 3.12 24.04
C MET A 140 5.32 4.32 24.61
N GLN A 141 6.04 5.05 23.76
CA GLN A 141 6.86 6.18 24.19
C GLN A 141 5.86 7.23 24.67
N GLN A 142 5.59 7.22 25.98
CA GLN A 142 4.78 8.24 26.62
C GLN A 142 5.49 9.56 26.34
N ASP A 143 4.77 10.44 25.68
CA ASP A 143 5.17 11.81 25.43
C ASP A 143 5.64 12.43 26.77
N PRO A 144 6.93 12.81 26.91
CA PRO A 144 7.44 13.35 28.17
C PRO A 144 6.86 14.72 28.53
N ASP A 145 6.04 15.33 27.68
CA ASP A 145 5.51 16.68 27.87
C ASP A 145 4.27 16.78 28.78
N THR A 146 3.78 15.67 29.37
CA THR A 146 2.74 15.76 30.42
C THR A 146 3.33 15.83 31.83
N THR A 147 4.34 16.67 32.05
CA THR A 147 4.75 17.11 33.39
C THR A 147 5.04 18.61 33.44
N ALA A 148 4.18 19.42 32.84
CA ALA A 148 4.17 20.86 33.12
C ALA A 148 2.77 21.42 32.94
N SER A 149 1.95 21.35 33.99
CA SER A 149 1.04 22.42 34.41
C SER A 149 0.03 21.89 35.41
N THR A 150 0.28 22.07 36.71
CA THR A 150 -0.78 22.42 37.66
C THR A 150 -0.12 23.23 38.78
N ASN A 151 -0.58 24.48 38.91
CA ASN A 151 -0.33 25.39 40.03
C ASN A 151 -0.91 24.84 41.34
#